data_AF-A0A2V7RAG8-F1
#
_entry.id   AF-A0A2V7RAG8-F1
#
_cell.length_a   1.000
_cell.length_b   1.000
_cell.length_c   1.000
_cell.angle_alpha   90.00
_cell.angle_beta   90.00
_cell.angle_gamma   90.00
#
_symmetry.space_group_name_H-M   'P 1'
#
loop_
_entity.id
_entity.type
_entity.pdbx_description
1 polymer ?
#
loop_
_entity_poly.entity_id
_entity_poly.type
_entity_poly.pdbx_seq_one_letter_code
_entity_poly.pdbx_strand_id
1 'polypeptide(L)'
;MRPYLFPAVCAAILAGACTNAERTTSVAPGPRFAATGNIPDLDGLPDLTVDAKKLAHSWLIRIEDASQCSVVEGGVSPGTHRVLRFTATTPNIGTADVFVGDPLEHVAANDGMFEYALCHDHYHFRHYATYELISVETGAVVQAAKRGFCMVDVTPAAGGPPGGKRTYDSCGTRSSPGFQGISAGWADSYNRVLDGQFFVLDEPATPVPPGDYVLRVTVNPPFPCGDGDAARPRDAAGFCHMFAESDYTNNVGEAAITIPSDVKNASGPGLSEALSPEELTAIMTKTQH
;
A
#
# COMPACT_ATOMS: atom_id res chain seq x y z
N MET A 1 -17.03 25.58 -89.50
CA MET A 1 -18.14 26.55 -89.39
C MET A 1 -19.24 25.95 -88.54
N ARG A 2 -19.89 26.82 -87.77
CA ARG A 2 -20.95 26.64 -86.76
C ARG A 2 -20.53 26.15 -85.35
N PRO A 3 -20.70 27.03 -84.32
CA PRO A 3 -20.32 26.79 -82.94
C PRO A 3 -21.46 26.10 -82.18
N TYR A 4 -21.13 25.35 -81.13
CA TYR A 4 -22.12 24.92 -80.14
C TYR A 4 -21.82 25.56 -78.79
N LEU A 5 -22.83 26.30 -78.33
CA LEU A 5 -22.90 27.04 -77.09
C LEU A 5 -22.77 26.11 -75.88
N PHE A 6 -22.07 26.59 -74.88
CA PHE A 6 -22.18 26.16 -73.48
C PHE A 6 -23.60 26.35 -72.95
N PRO A 7 -24.08 25.43 -72.12
CA PRO A 7 -24.82 25.77 -70.91
C PRO A 7 -23.89 25.63 -69.70
N ALA A 8 -23.69 26.75 -69.02
CA ALA A 8 -23.09 26.80 -67.70
C ALA A 8 -23.96 26.00 -66.72
N VAL A 9 -23.42 24.88 -66.23
CA VAL A 9 -24.01 24.17 -65.09
C VAL A 9 -23.34 24.74 -63.83
N CYS A 10 -24.05 25.66 -63.17
CA CYS A 10 -23.80 26.02 -61.78
C CYS A 10 -24.04 24.79 -60.90
N ALA A 11 -22.99 24.04 -60.58
CA ALA A 11 -23.03 23.07 -59.50
C ALA A 11 -22.79 23.83 -58.19
N ALA A 12 -23.85 23.92 -57.38
CA ALA A 12 -23.83 24.52 -56.06
C ALA A 12 -22.78 23.83 -55.18
N ILE A 13 -21.83 24.61 -54.66
CA ILE A 13 -20.94 24.18 -53.59
C ILE A 13 -21.80 24.04 -52.33
N LEU A 14 -22.25 22.83 -52.03
CA LEU A 14 -22.72 22.47 -50.70
C LEU A 14 -21.51 22.54 -49.78
N ALA A 15 -21.35 23.68 -49.11
CA ALA A 15 -20.56 23.77 -47.90
C ALA A 15 -21.25 22.86 -46.86
N GLY A 16 -20.84 21.59 -46.85
CA GLY A 16 -21.12 20.70 -45.73
C GLY A 16 -20.46 21.34 -44.51
N ALA A 17 -21.25 22.02 -43.70
CA ALA A 17 -20.81 22.49 -42.40
C ALA A 17 -20.20 21.28 -41.69
N CYS A 18 -18.90 21.34 -41.42
CA CYS A 18 -18.28 20.51 -40.41
C CYS A 18 -18.95 20.93 -39.09
N THR A 19 -20.09 20.33 -38.78
CA THR A 19 -20.58 20.30 -37.42
C THR A 19 -19.51 19.53 -36.69
N ASN A 20 -18.67 20.24 -35.95
CA ASN A 20 -17.97 19.66 -34.83
C ASN A 20 -19.06 18.95 -34.04
N ALA A 21 -19.14 17.63 -34.17
CA ALA A 21 -19.76 16.83 -33.15
C ALA A 21 -18.94 17.18 -31.93
N GLU A 22 -19.44 18.12 -31.13
CA GLU A 22 -19.05 18.25 -29.75
C GLU A 22 -19.27 16.86 -29.19
N ARG A 23 -18.19 16.08 -29.19
CA ARG A 23 -18.05 14.92 -28.34
C ARG A 23 -18.05 15.54 -26.95
N THR A 24 -19.26 15.81 -26.46
CA THR A 24 -19.55 15.78 -25.05
C THR A 24 -19.04 14.42 -24.60
N THR A 25 -17.81 14.42 -24.11
CA THR A 25 -17.33 13.38 -23.22
C THR A 25 -18.28 13.44 -22.04
N SER A 26 -19.40 12.72 -22.13
CA SER A 26 -20.08 12.24 -20.95
C SER A 26 -19.05 11.37 -20.26
N VAL A 27 -18.27 11.99 -19.38
CA VAL A 27 -17.55 11.29 -18.32
C VAL A 27 -18.63 10.44 -17.68
N ALA A 28 -18.54 9.12 -17.87
CA ALA A 28 -19.37 8.18 -17.13
C ALA A 28 -19.32 8.64 -15.66
N PRO A 29 -20.44 8.66 -14.93
CA PRO A 29 -20.42 9.13 -13.55
C PRO A 29 -19.29 8.38 -12.85
N GLY A 30 -18.28 9.14 -12.41
CA GLY A 30 -17.10 8.57 -11.78
C GLY A 30 -17.55 7.68 -10.62
N PRO A 31 -16.68 6.77 -10.17
CA PRO A 31 -16.97 5.94 -9.02
C PRO A 31 -17.53 6.81 -7.87
N ARG A 32 -18.37 6.20 -7.02
CA ARG A 32 -19.08 6.83 -5.89
C ARG A 32 -18.20 7.71 -4.97
N PHE A 33 -16.87 7.63 -5.09
CA PHE A 33 -15.86 8.47 -4.47
C PHE A 33 -15.98 9.98 -4.79
N ALA A 34 -16.25 10.36 -6.04
CA ALA A 34 -16.38 11.78 -6.37
C ALA A 34 -17.58 12.45 -5.66
N ALA A 35 -18.60 11.67 -5.31
CA ALA A 35 -19.79 12.15 -4.62
C ALA A 35 -19.55 12.46 -3.12
N THR A 36 -18.44 12.00 -2.52
CA THR A 36 -18.06 12.33 -1.13
C THR A 36 -17.15 13.55 -1.03
N GLY A 37 -16.75 14.17 -2.16
CA GLY A 37 -15.78 15.27 -2.18
C GLY A 37 -14.33 14.82 -1.94
N ASN A 38 -14.10 13.50 -1.94
CA ASN A 38 -12.77 12.90 -1.91
C ASN A 38 -12.27 12.77 -3.35
N ILE A 39 -11.52 13.77 -3.80
CA ILE A 39 -10.87 13.78 -5.11
C ILE A 39 -9.38 13.52 -4.84
N PRO A 40 -8.79 12.46 -5.41
CA PRO A 40 -7.35 12.21 -5.35
C PRO A 40 -6.57 13.42 -5.86
N ASP A 41 -5.51 13.81 -5.15
CA ASP A 41 -4.54 14.76 -5.70
C ASP A 41 -3.48 13.99 -6.49
N LEU A 42 -3.52 14.09 -7.81
CA LEU A 42 -2.60 13.39 -8.71
C LEU A 42 -1.63 14.36 -9.40
N ASP A 43 -1.57 15.62 -8.97
CA ASP A 43 -0.67 16.63 -9.55
C ASP A 43 0.73 16.53 -8.94
N GLY A 44 1.57 15.69 -9.54
CA GLY A 44 2.93 15.40 -9.08
C GLY A 44 3.15 13.90 -8.90
N LEU A 45 3.98 13.54 -7.93
CA LEU A 45 4.26 12.14 -7.60
C LEU A 45 4.26 11.94 -6.08
N PRO A 46 3.80 10.78 -5.59
CA PRO A 46 3.98 10.41 -4.20
C PRO A 46 5.46 10.11 -3.91
N ASP A 47 5.79 10.05 -2.62
CA ASP A 47 7.12 9.68 -2.11
C ASP A 47 6.92 9.00 -0.75
N LEU A 48 6.96 7.67 -0.73
CA LEU A 48 6.76 6.87 0.46
C LEU A 48 8.09 6.58 1.16
N THR A 49 8.13 6.98 2.42
CA THR A 49 9.23 6.64 3.32
C THR A 49 8.78 5.58 4.33
N VAL A 50 9.71 5.14 5.16
CA VAL A 50 9.42 4.32 6.34
C VAL A 50 9.86 5.09 7.58
N ASP A 51 8.99 5.19 8.59
CA ASP A 51 9.34 5.78 9.88
C ASP A 51 10.23 4.81 10.70
N ALA A 52 11.53 4.81 10.39
CA ALA A 52 12.53 4.00 11.07
C ALA A 52 12.62 4.29 12.58
N LYS A 53 12.31 5.53 12.99
CA LYS A 53 12.30 5.90 14.41
C LYS A 53 11.15 5.19 15.12
N LYS A 54 9.94 5.22 14.58
CA LYS A 54 8.80 4.49 15.16
C LYS A 54 9.03 2.98 15.12
N LEU A 55 9.62 2.47 14.03
CA LEU A 55 10.02 1.07 13.91
C LEU A 55 10.96 0.63 15.05
N ALA A 56 11.98 1.44 15.36
CA ALA A 56 12.98 1.14 16.40
C ALA A 56 12.43 1.14 17.84
N HIS A 57 11.31 1.83 18.08
CA HIS A 57 10.74 1.99 19.43
C HIS A 57 9.44 1.22 19.64
N SER A 58 8.73 0.84 18.56
CA SER A 58 7.41 0.22 18.63
C SER A 58 7.44 -1.25 18.26
N TRP A 59 8.27 -2.03 18.96
CA TRP A 59 8.30 -3.48 18.85
C TRP A 59 8.25 -4.15 20.22
N LEU A 60 7.72 -5.37 20.27
CA LEU A 60 7.73 -6.21 21.47
C LEU A 60 7.78 -7.68 21.10
N ILE A 61 8.36 -8.46 21.99
CA ILE A 61 8.37 -9.91 21.97
C ILE A 61 7.41 -10.39 23.04
N ARG A 62 6.55 -11.35 22.69
CA ARG A 62 5.64 -12.00 23.62
C ARG A 62 5.32 -13.42 23.17
N ILE A 63 4.67 -14.15 24.06
CA ILE A 63 4.06 -15.44 23.75
C ILE A 63 2.55 -15.21 23.57
N GLU A 64 1.99 -15.75 22.50
CA GLU A 64 0.57 -15.67 22.20
C GLU A 64 0.12 -16.82 21.29
N ASP A 65 -1.17 -17.09 21.28
CA ASP A 65 -1.76 -18.07 20.37
C ASP A 65 -1.98 -17.45 18.99
N ALA A 66 -1.61 -18.17 17.93
CA ALA A 66 -1.89 -17.76 16.56
C ALA A 66 -3.41 -17.65 16.36
N SER A 67 -3.88 -16.48 15.91
CA SER A 67 -5.28 -16.30 15.56
C SER A 67 -5.64 -17.13 14.33
N GLN A 68 -6.93 -17.48 14.19
CA GLN A 68 -7.40 -18.19 13.00
C GLN A 68 -7.05 -17.44 11.71
N CYS A 69 -7.08 -16.10 11.75
CA CYS A 69 -6.72 -15.26 10.61
C CYS A 69 -5.24 -15.33 10.27
N SER A 70 -4.37 -15.34 11.29
CA SER A 70 -2.93 -15.53 11.08
C SER A 70 -2.62 -16.89 10.47
N VAL A 71 -3.35 -17.94 10.86
CA VAL A 71 -3.23 -19.28 10.27
C VAL A 71 -3.71 -19.32 8.82
N VAL A 72 -4.92 -18.82 8.55
CA VAL A 72 -5.56 -18.92 7.22
C VAL A 72 -4.94 -17.99 6.19
N GLU A 73 -4.62 -16.76 6.57
CA GLU A 73 -4.14 -15.72 5.64
C GLU A 73 -2.61 -15.60 5.66
N GLY A 74 -1.99 -15.73 6.83
CA GLY A 74 -0.53 -15.63 6.98
C GLY A 74 0.22 -16.95 6.77
N GLY A 75 -0.48 -18.09 6.80
CA GLY A 75 0.16 -19.41 6.76
C GLY A 75 0.98 -19.72 8.01
N VAL A 76 0.66 -19.08 9.14
CA VAL A 76 1.29 -19.33 10.44
C VAL A 76 0.83 -20.70 10.96
N SER A 77 1.74 -21.47 11.56
CA SER A 77 1.40 -22.74 12.19
C SER A 77 0.37 -22.52 13.33
N PRO A 78 -0.63 -23.40 13.53
CA PRO A 78 -1.53 -23.29 14.66
C PRO A 78 -0.82 -23.56 15.99
N GLY A 79 -1.17 -22.79 17.02
CA GLY A 79 -0.71 -23.02 18.39
C GLY A 79 -0.13 -21.77 19.05
N THR A 80 0.56 -21.99 20.17
CA THR A 80 1.22 -20.94 20.93
C THR A 80 2.61 -20.69 20.35
N HIS A 81 2.89 -19.43 20.02
CA HIS A 81 4.14 -19.00 19.40
C HIS A 81 4.80 -17.87 20.17
N ARG A 82 6.13 -17.85 20.13
CA ARG A 82 6.90 -16.65 20.48
C ARG A 82 6.97 -15.75 19.25
N VAL A 83 6.43 -14.55 19.36
CA VAL A 83 6.33 -13.60 18.25
C VAL A 83 7.09 -12.31 18.54
N LEU A 84 7.62 -11.69 17.49
CA LEU A 84 8.06 -10.29 17.48
C LEU A 84 7.00 -9.45 16.78
N ARG A 85 6.24 -8.69 17.55
CA ARG A 85 5.27 -7.69 17.05
C ARG A 85 5.97 -6.35 16.85
N PHE A 86 5.58 -5.61 15.82
CA PHE A 86 6.17 -4.30 15.51
C PHE A 86 5.19 -3.40 14.77
N THR A 87 5.32 -2.08 14.94
CA THR A 87 4.58 -1.10 14.15
C THR A 87 5.38 -0.71 12.92
N ALA A 88 4.75 -0.73 11.75
CA ALA A 88 5.29 -0.15 10.53
C ALA A 88 4.43 1.04 10.12
N THR A 89 5.07 2.18 9.89
CA THR A 89 4.42 3.41 9.43
C THR A 89 5.13 3.90 8.18
N THR A 90 4.35 4.21 7.15
CA THR A 90 4.80 4.53 5.80
C THR A 90 4.21 5.88 5.38
N PRO A 91 4.90 6.99 5.65
CA PRO A 91 4.45 8.34 5.31
C PRO A 91 4.60 8.63 3.83
N ASN A 92 3.59 9.29 3.22
CA ASN A 92 3.70 9.94 1.92
C ASN A 92 4.15 11.39 2.11
N ILE A 93 5.42 11.65 1.82
CA ILE A 93 6.06 12.97 1.87
C ILE A 93 6.11 13.66 0.50
N GLY A 94 5.53 13.03 -0.53
CA GLY A 94 5.49 13.54 -1.89
C GLY A 94 4.48 14.68 -2.07
N THR A 95 4.33 15.11 -3.32
CA THR A 95 3.42 16.22 -3.67
C THR A 95 2.07 15.74 -4.21
N ALA A 96 1.92 14.44 -4.45
CA ALA A 96 0.67 13.82 -4.89
C ALA A 96 0.37 12.56 -4.07
N ASP A 97 -0.87 12.10 -4.17
CA ASP A 97 -1.34 10.90 -3.52
C ASP A 97 -0.75 9.64 -4.17
N VAL A 98 -0.56 8.60 -3.36
CA VAL A 98 -0.57 7.25 -3.91
C VAL A 98 -2.02 6.91 -4.24
N PHE A 99 -2.32 6.68 -5.51
CA PHE A 99 -3.65 6.28 -5.96
C PHE A 99 -3.60 4.89 -6.57
N VAL A 100 -4.11 3.90 -5.84
CA VAL A 100 -4.26 2.54 -6.36
C VAL A 100 -5.60 2.40 -7.06
N GLY A 101 -6.68 2.83 -6.42
CA GLY A 101 -8.03 2.80 -7.00
C GLY A 101 -8.97 1.83 -6.28
N ASP A 102 -10.06 1.44 -6.96
CA ASP A 102 -11.09 0.56 -6.40
C ASP A 102 -10.71 -0.93 -6.58
N PRO A 103 -10.56 -1.71 -5.50
CA PRO A 103 -10.29 -3.13 -5.60
C PRO A 103 -11.28 -3.89 -6.49
N LEU A 104 -12.55 -3.48 -6.56
CA LEU A 104 -13.54 -4.13 -7.42
C LEU A 104 -13.23 -3.95 -8.91
N GLU A 105 -12.65 -2.81 -9.30
CA GLU A 105 -12.21 -2.56 -10.68
C GLU A 105 -11.01 -3.45 -11.03
N HIS A 106 -10.03 -3.56 -10.12
CA HIS A 106 -8.86 -4.43 -10.29
C HIS A 106 -9.22 -5.92 -10.37
N VAL A 107 -10.14 -6.37 -9.50
CA VAL A 107 -10.66 -7.75 -9.52
C VAL A 107 -11.41 -8.03 -10.81
N ALA A 108 -12.22 -7.09 -11.30
CA ALA A 108 -12.92 -7.23 -12.58
C ALA A 108 -11.95 -7.25 -13.77
N ALA A 109 -10.85 -6.50 -13.69
CA ALA A 109 -9.77 -6.51 -14.67
C ALA A 109 -8.87 -7.77 -14.59
N ASN A 110 -8.95 -8.52 -13.48
CA ASN A 110 -8.11 -9.69 -13.20
C ASN A 110 -6.60 -9.39 -13.33
N ASP A 111 -6.17 -8.24 -12.81
CA ASP A 111 -4.77 -7.79 -12.87
C ASP A 111 -3.91 -8.32 -11.71
N GLY A 112 -4.52 -9.02 -10.75
CA GLY A 112 -3.85 -9.63 -9.62
C GLY A 112 -3.35 -8.65 -8.56
N MET A 113 -3.72 -7.37 -8.60
CA MET A 113 -3.23 -6.36 -7.65
C MET A 113 -3.84 -6.51 -6.25
N PHE A 114 -5.02 -7.11 -6.15
CA PHE A 114 -5.74 -7.28 -4.89
C PHE A 114 -6.02 -8.74 -4.56
N GLU A 115 -6.08 -9.02 -3.26
CA GLU A 115 -6.58 -10.27 -2.71
C GLU A 115 -7.64 -10.01 -1.64
N TYR A 116 -8.62 -10.90 -1.54
CA TYR A 116 -9.65 -10.76 -0.52
C TYR A 116 -9.22 -11.44 0.77
N ALA A 117 -9.08 -10.67 1.85
CA ALA A 117 -8.85 -11.17 3.18
C ALA A 117 -10.19 -11.62 3.80
N LEU A 118 -10.48 -12.93 3.72
CA LEU A 118 -11.74 -13.50 4.22
C LEU A 118 -11.96 -13.24 5.71
N CYS A 119 -10.88 -13.16 6.47
CA CYS A 119 -10.92 -13.03 7.93
C CYS A 119 -11.17 -11.58 8.37
N HIS A 120 -10.84 -10.62 7.49
CA HIS A 120 -11.03 -9.20 7.72
C HIS A 120 -12.15 -8.58 6.88
N ASP A 121 -12.78 -9.37 6.00
CA ASP A 121 -13.87 -8.99 5.10
C ASP A 121 -13.57 -7.81 4.15
N HIS A 122 -12.29 -7.62 3.81
CA HIS A 122 -11.87 -6.54 2.91
C HIS A 122 -10.73 -6.93 1.97
N TYR A 123 -10.49 -6.08 0.96
CA TYR A 123 -9.39 -6.28 0.02
C TYR A 123 -8.05 -5.79 0.54
N HIS A 124 -7.01 -6.58 0.28
CA HIS A 124 -5.62 -6.27 0.51
C HIS A 124 -4.92 -6.03 -0.82
N PHE A 125 -4.29 -4.87 -0.95
CA PHE A 125 -3.31 -4.60 -1.98
C PHE A 125 -2.06 -5.48 -1.76
N ARG A 126 -1.65 -6.16 -2.83
CA ARG A 126 -0.44 -7.00 -2.84
C ARG A 126 0.80 -6.15 -3.05
N HIS A 127 1.94 -6.62 -2.57
CA HIS A 127 3.25 -6.00 -2.81
C HIS A 127 3.37 -4.55 -2.34
N TYR A 128 2.60 -4.16 -1.31
CA TYR A 128 2.72 -2.84 -0.71
C TYR A 128 4.02 -2.66 0.07
N ALA A 129 4.34 -3.63 0.94
CA ALA A 129 5.54 -3.58 1.77
C ALA A 129 6.08 -4.98 2.03
N THR A 130 7.39 -5.08 2.19
CA THR A 130 8.10 -6.30 2.64
C THR A 130 8.70 -6.06 4.00
N TYR A 131 8.49 -7.01 4.92
CA TYR A 131 9.03 -6.96 6.28
C TYR A 131 10.04 -8.07 6.47
N GLU A 132 11.25 -7.71 6.90
CA GLU A 132 12.40 -8.62 7.00
C GLU A 132 13.06 -8.52 8.38
N LEU A 133 13.44 -9.67 8.93
CA LEU A 133 14.41 -9.78 10.01
C LEU A 133 15.71 -10.33 9.43
N ILE A 134 16.80 -9.60 9.63
CA ILE A 134 18.11 -9.93 9.07
C ILE A 134 19.07 -10.15 10.22
N SER A 135 19.58 -11.38 10.36
CA SER A 135 20.57 -11.72 11.38
C SER A 135 21.87 -10.95 11.14
N VAL A 136 22.35 -10.23 12.14
CA VAL A 136 23.65 -9.52 12.07
C VAL A 136 24.81 -10.52 12.02
N GLU A 137 24.68 -11.65 12.70
CA GLU A 137 25.72 -12.69 12.75
C GLU A 137 25.85 -13.46 11.44
N THR A 138 24.71 -13.84 10.83
CA THR A 138 24.71 -14.79 9.71
C THR A 138 24.30 -14.17 8.38
N GLY A 139 23.66 -13.00 8.38
CA GLY A 139 23.02 -12.41 7.21
C GLY A 139 21.75 -13.12 6.76
N ALA A 140 21.28 -14.14 7.50
CA ALA A 140 20.04 -14.84 7.18
C ALA A 140 18.84 -13.90 7.27
N VAL A 141 17.94 -14.00 6.28
CA VAL A 141 16.73 -13.17 6.17
C VAL A 141 15.50 -14.03 6.43
N VAL A 142 14.63 -13.57 7.32
CA VAL A 142 13.29 -14.12 7.53
C VAL A 142 12.26 -13.06 7.18
N GLN A 143 11.33 -13.39 6.30
CA GLN A 143 10.23 -12.50 5.91
C GLN A 143 9.00 -12.74 6.80
N ALA A 144 8.28 -11.67 7.13
CA ALA A 144 7.03 -11.80 7.88
C ALA A 144 5.95 -12.50 7.04
N ALA A 145 4.99 -13.11 7.71
CA ALA A 145 3.87 -13.81 7.08
C ALA A 145 2.90 -12.88 6.32
N LYS A 146 2.93 -11.57 6.59
CA LYS A 146 2.02 -10.58 6.00
C LYS A 146 2.33 -10.32 4.53
N ARG A 147 1.35 -10.58 3.64
CA ARG A 147 1.50 -10.44 2.18
C ARG A 147 0.55 -9.42 1.54
N GLY A 148 -0.43 -8.95 2.32
CA GLY A 148 -1.51 -8.07 1.87
C GLY A 148 -1.77 -6.92 2.85
N PHE A 149 -2.12 -5.76 2.28
CA PHE A 149 -2.29 -4.51 3.00
C PHE A 149 -3.48 -3.73 2.46
N CYS A 150 -4.35 -3.25 3.33
CA CYS A 150 -5.26 -2.18 2.98
C CYS A 150 -4.53 -0.83 3.09
N MET A 151 -4.41 -0.07 2.01
CA MET A 151 -3.79 1.26 2.01
C MET A 151 -4.84 2.34 2.27
N VAL A 152 -4.74 3.02 3.41
CA VAL A 152 -5.64 4.12 3.83
C VAL A 152 -4.89 5.16 4.65
N ASP A 153 -5.46 6.35 4.74
CA ASP A 153 -4.96 7.44 5.58
C ASP A 153 -5.26 7.18 7.06
N VAL A 154 -4.22 6.82 7.82
CA VAL A 154 -4.35 6.51 9.25
C VAL A 154 -3.91 7.69 10.11
N THR A 155 -2.70 8.21 9.89
CA THR A 155 -2.13 9.32 10.66
C THR A 155 -1.53 10.36 9.73
N PRO A 156 -1.49 11.65 10.12
CA PRO A 156 -0.70 12.65 9.40
C PRO A 156 0.77 12.22 9.27
N ALA A 157 1.40 12.46 8.12
CA ALA A 157 2.81 12.21 7.88
C ALA A 157 3.69 13.28 8.53
N ALA A 158 4.60 12.86 9.41
CA ALA A 158 5.67 13.74 9.85
C ALA A 158 6.60 14.05 8.66
N GLY A 159 6.78 15.33 8.33
CA GLY A 159 7.62 15.76 7.19
C GLY A 159 6.92 15.82 5.84
N GLY A 160 5.64 15.41 5.75
CA GLY A 160 4.83 15.62 4.55
C GLY A 160 4.28 17.04 4.42
N PRO A 161 3.68 17.40 3.27
CA PRO A 161 3.11 18.72 3.05
C PRO A 161 2.04 19.05 4.11
N PRO A 162 2.10 20.24 4.75
CA PRO A 162 1.12 20.62 5.77
C PRO A 162 -0.26 20.82 5.14
N GLY A 163 -1.30 20.36 5.85
CA GLY A 163 -2.68 20.55 5.40
C GLY A 163 -3.15 19.56 4.33
N GLY A 164 -2.42 18.47 4.09
CA GLY A 164 -2.85 17.37 3.24
C GLY A 164 -4.26 16.88 3.60
N LYS A 165 -5.14 16.76 2.61
CA LYS A 165 -6.51 16.32 2.80
C LYS A 165 -6.57 14.81 2.98
N ARG A 166 -7.22 14.34 4.05
CA ARG A 166 -7.55 12.91 4.21
C ARG A 166 -8.55 12.50 3.14
N THR A 167 -8.19 11.53 2.29
CA THR A 167 -8.96 11.13 1.10
C THR A 167 -9.29 9.65 1.13
N TYR A 168 -8.39 8.80 1.63
CA TYR A 168 -8.52 7.33 1.58
C TYR A 168 -8.90 6.76 2.95
N ASP A 169 -10.10 6.18 3.05
CA ASP A 169 -10.66 5.72 4.31
C ASP A 169 -11.48 4.43 4.19
N SER A 170 -11.26 3.65 3.13
CA SER A 170 -11.94 2.37 2.94
C SER A 170 -11.10 1.40 2.15
N CYS A 171 -10.97 0.19 2.70
CA CYS A 171 -10.30 -0.93 2.06
C CYS A 171 -11.16 -1.57 0.95
N GLY A 172 -12.48 -1.36 0.96
CA GLY A 172 -13.43 -2.03 0.07
C GLY A 172 -13.68 -3.48 0.46
N THR A 173 -14.91 -3.94 0.19
CA THR A 173 -15.36 -5.31 0.43
C THR A 173 -15.84 -5.94 -0.88
N ARG A 174 -16.33 -7.19 -0.85
CA ARG A 174 -16.94 -7.82 -2.05
C ARG A 174 -18.12 -7.06 -2.65
N SER A 175 -18.80 -6.22 -1.87
CA SER A 175 -20.03 -5.53 -2.26
C SER A 175 -19.97 -4.01 -2.09
N SER A 176 -18.95 -3.51 -1.38
CA SER A 176 -18.72 -2.09 -1.18
C SER A 176 -17.43 -1.67 -1.88
N PRO A 177 -17.43 -0.59 -2.67
CA PRO A 177 -16.22 -0.10 -3.30
C PRO A 177 -15.19 0.28 -2.24
N GLY A 178 -13.92 0.00 -2.52
CA GLY A 178 -12.79 0.57 -1.80
C GLY A 178 -12.18 1.69 -2.63
N PHE A 179 -11.42 2.58 -2.00
CA PHE A 179 -10.54 3.49 -2.73
C PHE A 179 -9.26 3.52 -1.94
N GLN A 180 -8.32 2.66 -2.34
CA GLN A 180 -7.07 2.50 -1.61
C GLN A 180 -6.00 3.43 -2.16
N GLY A 181 -5.24 4.01 -1.24
CA GLY A 181 -4.27 5.04 -1.51
C GLY A 181 -3.75 5.67 -0.22
N ILE A 182 -2.83 6.62 -0.37
CA ILE A 182 -2.27 7.39 0.74
C ILE A 182 -2.13 8.83 0.29
N SER A 183 -2.86 9.73 0.95
CA SER A 183 -2.84 11.15 0.63
C SER A 183 -1.45 11.75 0.82
N ALA A 184 -1.09 12.74 0.01
CA ALA A 184 0.08 13.57 0.28
C ALA A 184 -0.03 14.19 1.69
N GLY A 185 0.99 14.01 2.52
CA GLY A 185 0.96 14.48 3.92
C GLY A 185 0.25 13.52 4.90
N TRP A 186 -0.13 12.32 4.48
CA TRP A 186 -0.66 11.26 5.32
C TRP A 186 0.23 10.02 5.30
N ALA A 187 0.06 9.18 6.30
CA ALA A 187 0.77 7.92 6.45
C ALA A 187 -0.22 6.79 6.65
N ASP A 188 0.08 5.66 6.03
CA ASP A 188 -0.48 4.40 6.45
C ASP A 188 0.32 3.85 7.65
N SER A 189 -0.36 3.34 8.66
CA SER A 189 0.25 2.79 9.87
C SER A 189 -0.38 1.47 10.26
N TYR A 190 0.46 0.44 10.26
CA TYR A 190 0.15 -0.91 10.75
C TYR A 190 0.68 -1.09 12.17
N ASN A 191 -0.20 -0.98 13.16
CA ASN A 191 0.18 -1.08 14.56
C ASN A 191 0.53 -2.52 14.97
N ARG A 192 1.51 -2.67 15.87
CA ARG A 192 1.96 -3.94 16.45
C ARG A 192 0.86 -4.87 17.00
N VAL A 193 -0.32 -4.35 17.36
CA VAL A 193 -1.41 -5.19 17.89
C VAL A 193 -2.35 -5.73 16.81
N LEU A 194 -2.19 -5.31 15.56
CA LEU A 194 -2.99 -5.85 14.45
C LEU A 194 -2.66 -7.32 14.22
N ASP A 195 -3.65 -8.08 13.77
CA ASP A 195 -3.46 -9.47 13.37
C ASP A 195 -2.52 -9.56 12.17
N GLY A 196 -1.68 -10.59 12.17
CA GLY A 196 -0.61 -10.79 11.18
C GLY A 196 0.54 -9.77 11.23
N GLN A 197 0.53 -8.80 12.14
CA GLN A 197 1.59 -7.78 12.27
C GLN A 197 2.72 -8.25 13.20
N PHE A 198 3.39 -9.35 12.82
CA PHE A 198 4.49 -9.94 13.58
C PHE A 198 5.38 -10.87 12.75
N PHE A 199 6.55 -11.20 13.29
CA PHE A 199 7.33 -12.38 12.92
C PHE A 199 7.09 -13.50 13.93
N VAL A 200 6.97 -14.73 13.45
CA VAL A 200 6.98 -15.92 14.31
C VAL A 200 8.43 -16.35 14.48
N LEU A 201 8.91 -16.40 15.72
CA LEU A 201 10.32 -16.64 16.00
C LEU A 201 10.67 -18.13 16.10
N ASP A 202 9.66 -18.96 16.29
CA ASP A 202 9.77 -20.39 16.55
C ASP A 202 9.12 -21.26 15.47
N GLU A 203 8.89 -20.72 14.26
CA GLU A 203 8.48 -21.54 13.12
C GLU A 203 9.57 -22.57 12.79
N PRO A 204 9.26 -23.88 12.76
CA PRO A 204 10.26 -24.91 12.46
C PRO A 204 10.90 -24.75 11.07
N ALA A 205 10.16 -24.20 10.11
CA ALA A 205 10.63 -24.00 8.74
C ALA A 205 11.63 -22.83 8.62
N THR A 206 11.51 -21.82 9.48
CA THR A 206 12.29 -20.57 9.46
C THR A 206 12.59 -20.08 10.87
N PRO A 207 13.37 -20.82 11.67
CA PRO A 207 13.62 -20.46 13.06
C PRO A 207 14.42 -19.16 13.17
N VAL A 208 14.04 -18.30 14.13
CA VAL A 208 14.73 -17.05 14.44
C VAL A 208 15.38 -17.17 15.82
N PRO A 209 16.67 -17.56 15.91
CA PRO A 209 17.34 -17.71 17.18
C PRO A 209 17.56 -16.36 17.88
N PRO A 210 17.84 -16.35 19.20
CA PRO A 210 18.30 -15.16 19.89
C PRO A 210 19.56 -14.55 19.24
N GLY A 211 19.69 -13.24 19.28
CA GLY A 211 20.81 -12.51 18.68
C GLY A 211 20.46 -11.07 18.29
N ASP A 212 21.39 -10.42 17.61
CA ASP A 212 21.19 -9.08 17.06
C ASP A 212 20.66 -9.16 15.63
N TYR A 213 19.68 -8.32 15.33
CA TYR A 213 18.97 -8.29 14.06
C TYR A 213 18.80 -6.87 13.56
N VAL A 214 18.70 -6.75 12.23
CA VAL A 214 18.10 -5.60 11.57
C VAL A 214 16.66 -5.94 11.25
N LEU A 215 15.72 -5.21 11.84
CA LEU A 215 14.32 -5.17 11.41
C LEU A 215 14.22 -4.17 10.26
N ARG A 216 13.96 -4.68 9.06
CA ARG A 216 13.86 -3.88 7.84
C ARG A 216 12.43 -3.90 7.31
N VAL A 217 11.95 -2.73 6.92
CA VAL A 217 10.73 -2.55 6.14
C VAL A 217 11.10 -1.89 4.82
N THR A 218 10.62 -2.46 3.73
CA THR A 218 10.73 -1.86 2.38
C THR A 218 9.33 -1.59 1.87
N VAL A 219 8.96 -0.32 1.69
CA VAL A 219 7.68 0.09 1.08
C VAL A 219 7.83 0.16 -0.45
N ASN A 220 6.77 -0.18 -1.19
CA ASN A 220 6.76 -0.31 -2.65
C ASN A 220 8.04 -1.01 -3.19
N PRO A 221 8.34 -2.23 -2.71
CA PRO A 221 9.60 -2.89 -2.99
C PRO A 221 9.82 -3.12 -4.49
N PRO A 222 11.08 -2.98 -4.98
CA PRO A 222 11.41 -3.27 -6.37
C PRO A 222 11.25 -4.76 -6.66
N PHE A 223 10.82 -5.09 -7.88
CA PHE A 223 10.79 -6.46 -8.38
C PHE A 223 11.27 -6.55 -9.83
N PRO A 224 11.81 -7.71 -10.26
CA PRO A 224 12.14 -7.92 -11.67
C PRO A 224 10.89 -7.80 -12.53
N CYS A 225 10.93 -6.94 -13.54
CA CYS A 225 9.82 -6.77 -14.47
C CYS A 225 9.54 -8.07 -15.24
N GLY A 226 8.27 -8.50 -15.28
CA GLY A 226 7.83 -9.67 -16.04
C GLY A 226 7.04 -9.33 -17.31
N ASP A 227 6.59 -10.39 -17.99
CA ASP A 227 5.69 -10.34 -19.15
C ASP A 227 4.29 -9.90 -18.69
N GLY A 228 4.10 -8.59 -18.54
CA GLY A 228 2.89 -7.97 -17.99
C GLY A 228 3.14 -6.59 -17.40
N ASP A 229 4.39 -6.30 -17.04
CA ASP A 229 4.77 -5.08 -16.33
C ASP A 229 5.26 -3.96 -17.25
N ALA A 230 4.90 -4.01 -18.54
CA ALA A 230 5.32 -3.00 -19.51
C ALA A 230 4.87 -1.58 -19.12
N ALA A 231 3.72 -1.46 -18.45
CA ALA A 231 3.17 -0.20 -17.96
C ALA A 231 3.60 0.14 -16.52
N ARG A 232 4.34 -0.74 -15.84
CA ARG A 232 4.80 -0.47 -14.47
C ARG A 232 5.91 0.59 -14.48
N PRO A 233 5.92 1.49 -13.49
CA PRO A 233 7.02 2.41 -13.30
C PRO A 233 8.30 1.66 -12.96
N ARG A 234 9.43 2.27 -13.31
CA ARG A 234 10.76 1.68 -13.15
C ARG A 234 11.68 2.63 -12.42
N ASP A 235 12.51 2.08 -11.55
CA ASP A 235 13.60 2.82 -10.92
C ASP A 235 14.79 3.01 -11.89
N ALA A 236 15.82 3.72 -11.42
CA ALA A 236 17.05 3.95 -12.19
C ALA A 236 17.86 2.67 -12.48
N ALA A 237 17.63 1.60 -11.71
CA ALA A 237 18.27 0.29 -11.91
C ALA A 237 17.46 -0.62 -12.86
N GLY A 238 16.27 -0.19 -13.28
CA GLY A 238 15.40 -0.90 -14.21
C GLY A 238 14.45 -1.90 -13.56
N PHE A 239 14.35 -1.93 -12.22
CA PHE A 239 13.35 -2.73 -11.50
C PHE A 239 11.98 -2.08 -11.59
N CYS A 240 10.94 -2.92 -11.60
CA CYS A 240 9.57 -2.47 -11.60
C CYS A 240 9.08 -2.20 -10.17
N HIS A 241 8.15 -1.25 -10.06
CA HIS A 241 7.43 -0.92 -8.84
C HIS A 241 5.93 -0.98 -9.07
N MET A 242 5.14 -1.12 -8.01
CA MET A 242 3.69 -1.23 -8.12
C MET A 242 3.05 0.09 -8.56
N PHE A 243 3.59 1.21 -8.09
CA PHE A 243 3.19 2.58 -8.43
C PHE A 243 4.41 3.52 -8.50
N ALA A 244 4.19 4.67 -9.14
CA ALA A 244 5.25 5.64 -9.44
C ALA A 244 5.53 6.48 -8.21
N GLU A 245 6.80 6.75 -7.92
CA GLU A 245 7.22 7.65 -6.83
C GLU A 245 8.26 8.65 -7.35
N SER A 246 8.37 9.79 -6.67
CA SER A 246 9.37 10.81 -7.01
C SER A 246 10.79 10.41 -6.60
N ASP A 247 10.92 9.58 -5.57
CA ASP A 247 12.17 9.01 -5.08
C ASP A 247 11.89 7.56 -4.64
N TYR A 248 12.75 6.62 -5.05
CA TYR A 248 12.71 5.22 -4.61
C TYR A 248 13.82 4.89 -3.60
N THR A 249 14.75 5.82 -3.37
CA THR A 249 15.98 5.60 -2.60
C THR A 249 15.76 5.67 -1.08
N ASN A 250 14.60 6.13 -0.66
CA ASN A 250 14.16 6.32 0.73
C ASN A 250 13.04 5.34 1.15
N ASN A 251 12.70 4.38 0.29
CA ASN A 251 11.67 3.34 0.52
C ASN A 251 12.05 2.31 1.59
N VAL A 252 13.26 2.38 2.17
CA VAL A 252 13.76 1.42 3.16
C VAL A 252 13.91 2.10 4.52
N GLY A 253 13.32 1.50 5.54
CA GLY A 253 13.56 1.85 6.94
C GLY A 253 14.08 0.66 7.73
N GLU A 254 15.06 0.91 8.60
CA GLU A 254 15.74 -0.12 9.38
C GLU A 254 15.81 0.25 10.86
N ALA A 255 15.74 -0.77 11.70
CA ALA A 255 15.97 -0.66 13.13
C ALA A 255 16.85 -1.81 13.62
N ALA A 256 17.88 -1.49 14.39
CA ALA A 256 18.64 -2.49 15.13
C ALA A 256 17.81 -2.96 16.33
N ILE A 257 17.64 -4.27 16.47
CA ILE A 257 16.94 -4.90 17.59
C ILE A 257 17.74 -6.09 18.12
N THR A 258 17.58 -6.38 19.40
CA THR A 258 18.14 -7.59 20.02
C THR A 258 17.01 -8.51 20.45
N ILE A 259 17.05 -9.75 19.95
CA ILE A 259 16.15 -10.82 20.38
C ILE A 259 16.85 -11.58 21.52
N PRO A 260 16.39 -11.47 22.77
CA PRO A 260 17.08 -12.07 23.91
C PRO A 260 16.83 -13.58 24.00
N SER A 261 17.75 -14.28 24.65
CA SER A 261 17.75 -15.75 24.78
C SER A 261 16.91 -16.27 25.95
N ASP A 262 16.70 -15.46 26.98
CA ASP A 262 16.28 -15.90 28.32
C ASP A 262 15.04 -15.19 28.86
N VAL A 263 14.56 -14.14 28.19
CA VAL A 263 13.30 -13.48 28.56
C VAL A 263 12.18 -13.83 27.60
N LYS A 264 11.03 -14.14 28.20
CA LYS A 264 9.77 -14.42 27.48
C LYS A 264 9.25 -13.18 26.77
N ASN A 265 9.44 -12.01 27.38
CA ASN A 265 9.01 -10.72 26.86
C ASN A 265 10.19 -9.76 26.78
N ALA A 266 10.22 -8.95 25.72
CA ALA A 266 11.15 -7.84 25.53
C ALA A 266 10.47 -6.75 24.71
N SER A 267 10.97 -5.53 24.72
CA SER A 267 10.37 -4.44 23.96
C SER A 267 11.38 -3.38 23.55
N GLY A 268 10.98 -2.60 22.55
CA GLY A 268 11.71 -1.42 22.12
C GLY A 268 11.86 -0.39 23.25
N PRO A 269 12.90 0.46 23.20
CA PRO A 269 13.19 1.42 24.25
C PRO A 269 12.00 2.33 24.56
N GLY A 270 11.62 2.41 25.84
CA GLY A 270 10.57 3.30 26.32
C GLY A 270 9.14 2.90 25.92
N LEU A 271 8.94 1.71 25.34
CA LEU A 271 7.61 1.25 24.94
C LEU A 271 6.76 0.89 26.17
N SER A 272 5.59 1.52 26.28
CA SER A 272 4.52 1.11 27.20
C SER A 272 3.76 -0.09 26.60
N GLU A 273 3.45 -1.10 27.42
CA GLU A 273 2.51 -2.16 27.01
C GLU A 273 1.11 -1.60 26.73
N ALA A 274 0.68 -0.58 27.49
CA ALA A 274 -0.56 0.12 27.23
C ALA A 274 -0.44 0.96 25.94
N LEU A 275 -1.46 0.83 25.09
CA LEU A 275 -1.56 1.59 23.84
C LEU A 275 -1.82 3.06 24.13
N SER A 276 -1.11 3.93 23.42
CA SER A 276 -1.40 5.37 23.39
C SER A 276 -2.72 5.64 22.65
N PRO A 277 -3.34 6.82 22.87
CA PRO A 277 -4.54 7.21 22.14
C PRO A 277 -4.36 7.18 20.61
N GLU A 278 -3.19 7.59 20.10
CA GLU A 278 -2.86 7.53 18.68
C GLU A 278 -2.91 6.09 18.15
N GLU A 279 -2.37 5.14 18.92
CA GLU A 279 -2.36 3.73 18.55
C GLU A 279 -3.78 3.14 18.57
N LEU A 280 -4.60 3.51 19.54
CA LEU A 280 -6.02 3.12 19.58
C LEU A 280 -6.78 3.65 18.37
N THR A 281 -6.57 4.91 17.99
CA THR A 281 -7.18 5.48 16.77
C THR A 281 -6.71 4.74 15.53
N ALA A 282 -5.40 4.47 15.40
CA ALA A 282 -4.87 3.73 14.26
C ALA A 282 -5.47 2.32 14.13
N ILE A 283 -5.68 1.62 15.26
CA ILE A 283 -6.32 0.31 15.29
C ILE A 283 -7.78 0.40 14.85
N MET A 284 -8.52 1.39 15.35
CA MET A 284 -9.92 1.58 14.97
C MET A 284 -10.05 1.85 13.48
N THR A 285 -9.19 2.70 12.90
CA THR A 285 -9.17 2.92 11.45
C THR A 285 -8.89 1.63 10.69
N LYS A 286 -7.96 0.79 11.14
CA LYS A 286 -7.64 -0.47 10.43
C LYS A 286 -8.63 -1.61 10.62
N THR A 287 -9.44 -1.59 11.68
CA THR A 287 -10.40 -2.66 12.00
C THR A 287 -11.85 -2.35 11.60
N GLN A 288 -12.15 -1.09 11.24
CA GLN A 288 -13.49 -0.66 10.81
C GLN A 288 -13.76 -0.85 9.31
N HIS A 289 -12.83 -1.43 8.57
CA HIS A 289 -12.90 -1.58 7.12
C HIS A 289 -12.98 -3.03 6.70
#